data_AF-A0AAW1XL18-F1
#
_entry.id   AF-A0AAW1XL18-F1
#
_cell.length_a   1.000
_cell.length_b   1.000
_cell.length_c   1.000
_cell.angle_alpha   90.00
_cell.angle_beta   90.00
_cell.angle_gamma   90.00
#
_symmetry.space_group_name_H-M   'P 1'
#
loop_
_entity.id
_entity.type
_entity.pdbx_description
1 polymer ?
#
loop_
_entity_poly.entity_id
_entity_poly.type
_entity_poly.pdbx_seq_one_letter_code
_entity_poly.pdbx_strand_id
1 'polypeptide(L)'
;MEVRAFGIIINLNFENRIKHYTSHQKILLVGEGDFSFALCLARAFGSAINMVATSLDSRELLMVKYSKAMSNVKELKDRGCIVLHEVDVHRMSQHPFLSYFRFDRIIYNFPHAGYLRMNCPFSPEVNQLQVLFHQDLVRGFFKNAREMLNGTGQIHVTHKTTFPFNEWKIVNLAEEVGLDLIHEEEFSIWDYPGYYNRKGVGMCDGSFPVWLSSTYMFAEPLYRKTRFHPGALSISTWSAEIVDMACTYLESLEMKKSKRGRKAERVCSTVLDPYY
;
A
#
# COMPACT_ATOMS: atom_id res chain seq x y z
N MET A 1 -7.09 33.05 11.38
CA MET A 1 -7.90 34.29 11.28
C MET A 1 -8.82 34.29 12.49
N GLU A 2 -8.60 35.19 13.45
CA GLU A 2 -9.41 35.25 14.68
C GLU A 2 -10.79 35.85 14.36
N VAL A 3 -11.86 35.11 14.64
CA VAL A 3 -13.20 35.70 14.71
C VAL A 3 -13.64 35.59 16.17
N ARG A 4 -13.68 36.74 16.86
CA ARG A 4 -14.15 36.84 18.24
C ARG A 4 -15.68 36.96 18.23
N ALA A 5 -16.37 35.91 18.66
CA ALA A 5 -17.76 36.00 19.11
C ALA A 5 -17.88 35.23 20.43
N PHE A 6 -18.26 35.94 21.50
CA PHE A 6 -18.72 35.41 22.80
C PHE A 6 -17.89 34.27 23.44
N GLY A 7 -16.83 34.64 24.19
CA GLY A 7 -16.48 34.04 25.49
C GLY A 7 -16.18 32.54 25.62
N ILE A 8 -16.26 31.77 24.53
CA ILE A 8 -15.87 30.36 24.48
C ILE A 8 -14.71 30.30 23.51
N ILE A 9 -13.51 30.01 24.01
CA ILE A 9 -12.41 29.58 23.15
C ILE A 9 -12.81 28.21 22.64
N ILE A 10 -13.57 28.19 21.56
CA ILE A 10 -13.68 27.01 20.72
C ILE A 10 -12.32 26.95 20.02
N ASN A 11 -11.40 26.15 20.55
CA ASN A 11 -10.29 25.67 19.75
C ASN A 11 -10.91 24.82 18.64
N LEU A 12 -11.30 25.48 17.55
CA LEU A 12 -11.57 24.82 16.29
C LEU A 12 -10.23 24.20 15.90
N ASN A 13 -10.03 22.93 16.23
CA ASN A 13 -8.90 22.14 15.77
C ASN A 13 -8.97 22.15 14.24
N PHE A 14 -8.28 23.10 13.61
CA PHE A 14 -8.11 23.11 12.16
C PHE A 14 -7.40 21.80 11.81
N GLU A 15 -8.10 20.94 11.06
CA GLU A 15 -7.51 19.72 10.54
C GLU A 15 -6.40 20.11 9.57
N ASN A 16 -5.14 19.93 9.99
CA ASN A 16 -4.01 20.09 9.10
C ASN A 16 -3.96 18.88 8.18
N ARG A 17 -3.82 19.15 6.87
CA ARG A 17 -3.88 18.12 5.82
C ARG A 17 -2.71 18.28 4.86
N ILE A 18 -2.19 17.14 4.43
CA ILE A 18 -1.28 17.03 3.28
C ILE A 18 -1.75 15.85 2.44
N LYS A 19 -2.16 16.13 1.19
CA LYS A 19 -2.75 15.13 0.28
C LYS A 19 -3.89 14.35 0.96
N HIS A 20 -3.72 13.04 1.13
CA HIS A 20 -4.73 12.14 1.69
C HIS A 20 -4.64 11.96 3.21
N TYR A 21 -3.67 12.64 3.84
CA TYR A 21 -3.33 12.45 5.24
C TYR A 21 -3.73 13.67 6.07
N THR A 22 -4.26 13.42 7.26
CA THR A 22 -4.69 14.49 8.17
C THR A 22 -4.18 14.28 9.58
N SER A 23 -4.07 15.37 10.35
CA SER A 23 -3.56 15.34 11.73
C SER A 23 -4.43 14.54 12.71
N HIS A 24 -5.68 14.23 12.36
CA HIS A 24 -6.60 13.44 13.18
C HIS A 24 -6.45 11.93 12.96
N GLN A 25 -5.82 11.51 11.87
CA GLN A 25 -5.62 10.10 11.57
C GLN A 25 -4.51 9.53 12.42
N LYS A 26 -4.71 8.30 12.88
CA LYS A 26 -3.66 7.48 13.45
C LYS A 26 -2.88 6.79 12.33
N ILE A 27 -1.61 7.17 12.18
CA ILE A 27 -0.79 6.83 11.01
C ILE A 27 0.39 5.95 11.44
N LEU A 28 0.54 4.80 10.79
CA LEU A 28 1.75 3.97 10.85
C LEU A 28 2.54 4.16 9.56
N LEU A 29 3.80 4.61 9.68
CA LEU A 29 4.75 4.69 8.57
C LEU A 29 5.73 3.52 8.68
N VAL A 30 5.80 2.71 7.64
CA VAL A 30 6.51 1.44 7.65
C VAL A 30 7.72 1.49 6.73
N GLY A 31 8.86 0.99 7.22
CA GLY A 31 10.07 0.85 6.42
C GLY A 31 10.70 2.19 6.04
N GLU A 32 10.61 3.19 6.93
CA GLU A 32 11.27 4.48 6.74
C GLU A 32 12.79 4.26 6.64
N GLY A 33 13.40 4.85 5.59
CA GLY A 33 14.84 4.92 5.44
C GLY A 33 15.42 6.02 6.34
N ASP A 34 15.59 7.23 5.80
CA ASP A 34 16.08 8.37 6.59
C ASP A 34 14.98 9.10 7.40
N PHE A 35 13.76 8.55 7.48
CA PHE A 35 12.61 9.14 8.18
C PHE A 35 12.11 10.49 7.65
N SER A 36 12.57 10.92 6.46
CA SER A 36 12.19 12.23 5.91
C SER A 36 10.72 12.31 5.47
N PHE A 37 10.10 11.20 5.07
CA PHE A 37 8.68 11.19 4.71
C PHE A 37 7.80 11.34 5.95
N ALA A 38 8.06 10.57 7.00
CA ALA A 38 7.40 10.75 8.29
C ALA A 38 7.56 12.19 8.80
N LEU A 39 8.77 12.75 8.72
CA LEU A 39 9.01 14.12 9.17
C LEU A 39 8.26 15.17 8.33
N CYS A 40 8.12 14.94 7.03
CA CYS A 40 7.31 15.79 6.15
C CYS A 40 5.86 15.88 6.65
N LEU A 41 5.22 14.73 6.92
CA LEU A 41 3.86 14.69 7.45
C LEU A 41 3.77 15.38 8.82
N ALA A 42 4.70 15.08 9.73
CA ALA A 42 4.75 15.67 11.06
C ALA A 42 4.86 17.20 11.04
N ARG A 43 5.64 17.75 10.09
CA ARG A 43 5.77 19.20 9.89
C ARG A 43 4.48 19.81 9.32
N ALA A 44 3.87 19.15 8.35
CA ALA A 44 2.60 19.60 7.78
C ALA A 44 1.45 19.59 8.81
N PHE A 45 1.43 18.61 9.71
CA PHE A 45 0.44 18.51 10.78
C PHE A 45 0.72 19.44 11.96
N GLY A 46 1.96 19.95 12.09
CA GLY A 46 2.43 20.71 13.25
C GLY A 46 2.74 19.85 14.49
N SER A 47 2.33 18.58 14.51
CA SER A 47 2.62 17.60 15.55
C SER A 47 2.70 16.19 14.96
N ALA A 48 3.19 15.22 15.74
CA ALA A 48 3.28 13.82 15.33
C ALA A 48 2.73 12.84 16.38
N ILE A 49 1.89 13.34 17.30
CA ILE A 49 1.35 12.54 18.43
C ILE A 49 0.53 11.32 17.99
N ASN A 50 -0.08 11.38 16.80
CA ASN A 50 -0.88 10.31 16.21
C ASN A 50 -0.07 9.43 15.24
N MET A 51 1.25 9.59 15.20
CA MET A 51 2.13 8.93 14.24
C MET A 51 3.06 7.93 14.92
N VAL A 52 3.18 6.75 14.32
CA VAL A 52 4.23 5.78 14.63
C VAL A 52 5.06 5.58 13.36
N ALA A 53 6.37 5.81 13.43
CA ALA A 53 7.28 5.61 12.30
C ALA A 53 8.23 4.44 12.60
N THR A 54 8.40 3.53 11.64
CA THR A 54 9.18 2.32 11.83
C THR A 54 10.25 2.15 10.75
N SER A 55 11.38 1.57 11.12
CA SER A 55 12.42 1.10 10.20
C SER A 55 12.67 -0.40 10.38
N LEU A 56 13.12 -1.06 9.30
CA LEU A 56 13.68 -2.40 9.39
C LEU A 56 15.09 -2.37 10.00
N ASP A 57 15.88 -1.36 9.65
CA ASP A 57 17.23 -1.18 10.19
C ASP A 57 17.18 -0.83 11.68
N SER A 58 18.19 -1.30 12.42
CA SER A 58 18.46 -0.85 13.79
C SER A 58 18.88 0.62 13.79
N ARG A 59 18.80 1.25 14.96
CA ARG A 59 19.25 2.64 15.12
C ARG A 59 20.71 2.83 14.70
N GLU A 60 21.56 1.88 15.02
CA GLU A 60 22.99 1.88 14.70
C GLU A 60 23.23 1.79 13.19
N LEU A 61 22.48 0.92 12.51
CA LEU A 61 22.57 0.81 11.05
C LEU A 61 22.07 2.06 10.35
N LEU A 62 21.00 2.69 10.85
CA LEU A 62 20.51 3.96 10.32
C LEU A 62 21.56 5.07 10.41
N MET A 63 22.29 5.16 11.52
CA MET A 63 23.38 6.14 11.70
C MET A 63 24.47 6.00 10.65
N VAL A 64 24.75 4.76 10.23
CA VAL A 64 25.78 4.46 9.23
C VAL A 64 25.26 4.68 7.81
N LYS A 65 24.00 4.28 7.54
CA LYS A 65 23.42 4.30 6.19
C LYS A 65 22.97 5.68 5.73
N TYR A 66 22.45 6.50 6.66
CA TYR A 66 21.72 7.72 6.33
C TYR A 66 22.22 8.91 7.16
N SER A 67 22.95 9.83 6.55
CA SER A 67 23.52 11.00 7.22
C SER A 67 22.50 11.87 7.96
N LYS A 68 21.25 11.95 7.47
CA LYS A 68 20.17 12.74 8.07
C LYS A 68 19.21 11.96 8.98
N ALA A 69 19.32 10.64 9.06
CA ALA A 69 18.33 9.84 9.80
C ALA A 69 18.20 10.27 11.26
N MET A 70 19.32 10.48 11.96
CA MET A 70 19.26 10.81 13.39
C MET A 70 18.71 12.20 13.67
N SER A 71 18.99 13.19 12.81
CA SER A 71 18.36 14.50 12.93
C SER A 71 16.85 14.43 12.69
N ASN A 72 16.42 13.63 11.70
CA ASN A 72 15.01 13.47 11.38
C ASN A 72 14.26 12.73 12.50
N VAL A 73 14.83 11.64 13.00
CA VAL A 73 14.31 10.88 14.15
C VAL A 73 14.20 11.75 15.40
N LYS A 74 15.22 12.59 15.66
CA LYS A 74 15.18 13.51 16.80
C LYS A 74 13.99 14.47 16.68
N GLU A 75 13.85 15.16 15.55
CA GLU A 75 12.75 16.10 15.36
C GLU A 75 11.38 15.42 15.40
N LEU A 76 11.26 14.20 14.84
CA LEU A 76 10.04 13.40 14.94
C LEU A 76 9.65 13.13 16.39
N LYS A 77 10.60 12.70 17.21
CA LYS A 77 10.38 12.45 18.65
C LYS A 77 10.03 13.74 19.39
N ASP A 78 10.70 14.84 19.10
CA ASP A 78 10.41 16.17 19.68
C ASP A 78 8.98 16.64 19.33
N ARG A 79 8.44 16.20 18.18
CA ARG A 79 7.05 16.44 17.75
C ARG A 79 6.03 15.44 18.32
N GLY A 80 6.47 14.46 19.10
CA GLY A 80 5.62 13.46 19.75
C GLY A 80 5.44 12.15 18.96
N CYS A 81 6.20 11.94 17.88
CA CYS A 81 6.14 10.68 17.13
C CYS A 81 6.77 9.54 17.95
N ILE A 82 6.12 8.38 17.94
CA ILE A 82 6.75 7.15 18.40
C ILE A 82 7.60 6.60 17.25
N VAL A 83 8.90 6.40 17.50
CA VAL A 83 9.82 5.81 16.52
C VAL A 83 10.26 4.44 17.01
N LEU A 84 10.03 3.42 16.19
CA LEU A 84 10.43 2.03 16.43
C LEU A 84 11.45 1.58 15.38
N HIS A 85 12.38 0.74 15.78
CA HIS A 85 13.39 0.17 14.88
C HIS A 85 13.21 -1.35 14.84
N GLU A 86 13.83 -1.99 13.86
CA GLU A 86 13.81 -3.46 13.70
C GLU A 86 12.40 -4.05 13.55
N VAL A 87 11.52 -3.31 12.90
CA VAL A 87 10.14 -3.76 12.62
C VAL A 87 10.09 -4.44 11.25
N ASP A 88 9.97 -5.77 11.27
CA ASP A 88 9.75 -6.58 10.07
C ASP A 88 8.26 -6.57 9.67
N VAL A 89 8.00 -6.22 8.41
CA VAL A 89 6.64 -6.17 7.84
C VAL A 89 5.93 -7.51 7.83
N HIS A 90 6.66 -8.63 7.89
CA HIS A 90 6.08 -9.97 8.00
C HIS A 90 5.55 -10.29 9.40
N ARG A 91 5.94 -9.50 10.40
CA ARG A 91 5.65 -9.77 11.81
C ARG A 91 5.11 -8.56 12.57
N MET A 92 4.91 -7.43 11.90
CA MET A 92 4.54 -6.18 12.56
C MET A 92 3.18 -6.23 13.26
N SER A 93 2.23 -7.07 12.84
CA SER A 93 0.95 -7.24 13.55
C SER A 93 1.11 -7.94 14.90
N GLN A 94 2.22 -8.66 15.09
CA GLN A 94 2.59 -9.37 16.31
C GLN A 94 3.63 -8.60 17.14
N HIS A 95 4.09 -7.44 16.66
CA HIS A 95 5.11 -6.66 17.36
C HIS A 95 4.58 -6.22 18.73
N PRO A 96 5.31 -6.44 19.85
CA PRO A 96 4.80 -6.24 21.21
C PRO A 96 4.21 -4.86 21.49
N PHE A 97 4.68 -3.82 20.79
CA PHE A 97 4.10 -2.49 20.90
C PHE A 97 2.94 -2.26 19.93
N LEU A 98 3.04 -2.75 18.68
CA LEU A 98 2.10 -2.38 17.61
C LEU A 98 0.81 -3.20 17.66
N SER A 99 0.87 -4.43 18.20
CA SER A 99 -0.27 -5.36 18.26
C SER A 99 -1.48 -4.79 19.02
N TYR A 100 -1.24 -3.85 19.94
CA TYR A 100 -2.26 -3.16 20.74
C TYR A 100 -2.97 -2.04 19.99
N PHE A 101 -2.50 -1.67 18.80
CA PHE A 101 -3.01 -0.52 18.07
C PHE A 101 -3.71 -0.93 16.78
N ARG A 102 -4.63 -0.07 16.38
CA ARG A 102 -5.22 -0.03 15.05
C ARG A 102 -4.99 1.33 14.43
N PHE A 103 -4.90 1.39 13.12
CA PHE A 103 -4.47 2.56 12.37
C PHE A 103 -5.50 2.95 11.30
N ASP A 104 -5.66 4.25 11.10
CA ASP A 104 -6.46 4.79 10.01
C ASP A 104 -5.68 4.77 8.70
N ARG A 105 -4.35 4.92 8.77
CA ARG A 105 -3.46 4.84 7.61
C ARG A 105 -2.23 4.00 7.95
N ILE A 106 -1.89 3.05 7.10
CA ILE A 106 -0.62 2.32 7.14
C ILE A 106 0.09 2.56 5.81
N ILE A 107 1.24 3.22 5.85
CA ILE A 107 1.93 3.74 4.66
C ILE A 107 3.25 2.98 4.48
N TYR A 108 3.49 2.46 3.27
CA TYR A 108 4.76 1.86 2.89
C TYR A 108 5.22 2.36 1.51
N ASN A 109 6.20 3.25 1.51
CA ASN A 109 6.69 3.90 0.30
C ASN A 109 7.84 3.12 -0.32
N PHE A 110 7.71 2.78 -1.61
CA PHE A 110 8.72 2.11 -2.42
C PHE A 110 9.30 0.86 -1.72
N PRO A 111 8.45 -0.12 -1.33
CA PRO A 111 8.92 -1.35 -0.72
C PRO A 111 10.00 -2.02 -1.59
N HIS A 112 11.04 -2.59 -0.96
CA HIS A 112 12.10 -3.26 -1.70
C HIS A 112 12.74 -4.36 -0.83
N ALA A 113 12.90 -5.57 -1.37
CA ALA A 113 13.38 -6.75 -0.63
C ALA A 113 14.92 -6.79 -0.50
N GLY A 114 15.60 -5.77 -1.00
CA GLY A 114 17.04 -5.80 -1.23
C GLY A 114 17.38 -6.66 -2.44
N TYR A 115 18.66 -6.75 -2.77
CA TYR A 115 19.13 -7.56 -3.90
C TYR A 115 19.54 -8.95 -3.42
N LEU A 116 19.05 -9.99 -4.11
CA LEU A 116 19.65 -11.31 -4.00
C LEU A 116 21.11 -11.22 -4.42
N ARG A 117 22.04 -11.64 -3.54
CA ARG A 117 23.45 -11.83 -3.90
C ARG A 117 23.59 -13.09 -4.76
N MET A 118 23.07 -13.05 -5.98
CA MET A 118 23.44 -13.97 -7.04
C MET A 118 24.38 -13.26 -8.01
N ASN A 119 25.39 -13.97 -8.50
CA ASN A 119 26.44 -13.47 -9.41
C ASN A 119 25.88 -13.19 -10.82
N CYS A 120 24.80 -12.40 -10.92
CA CYS A 120 24.21 -11.99 -12.18
C CYS A 120 24.59 -10.53 -12.46
N PRO A 121 25.40 -10.25 -13.49
CA PRO A 121 25.82 -8.89 -13.84
C PRO A 121 24.72 -8.06 -14.53
N PHE A 122 23.54 -8.63 -14.77
CA PHE A 122 22.40 -7.96 -15.42
C PHE A 122 21.30 -7.65 -14.41
N SER A 123 20.67 -6.49 -14.60
CA SER A 123 19.73 -5.81 -13.69
C SER A 123 18.91 -6.76 -12.80
N PRO A 124 19.17 -6.84 -11.49
CA PRO A 124 18.45 -7.74 -10.59
C PRO A 124 16.93 -7.59 -10.69
N GLU A 125 16.45 -6.38 -10.94
CA GLU A 125 15.03 -6.04 -11.01
C GLU A 125 14.23 -6.77 -12.12
N VAL A 126 14.89 -7.23 -13.20
CA VAL A 126 14.22 -8.03 -14.24
C VAL A 126 14.28 -9.54 -13.97
N ASN A 127 15.09 -9.97 -12.99
CA ASN A 127 15.24 -11.37 -12.66
C ASN A 127 13.95 -11.88 -12.01
N GLN A 128 13.37 -12.94 -12.56
CA GLN A 128 12.10 -13.47 -12.08
C GLN A 128 12.14 -13.89 -10.61
N LEU A 129 13.26 -14.45 -10.11
CA LEU A 129 13.39 -14.77 -8.69
C LEU A 129 13.36 -13.49 -7.86
N GLN A 130 14.08 -12.45 -8.26
CA GLN A 130 14.07 -11.16 -7.57
C GLN A 130 12.65 -10.56 -7.50
N VAL A 131 11.89 -10.61 -8.60
CA VAL A 131 10.47 -10.20 -8.61
C VAL A 131 9.65 -11.00 -7.60
N LEU A 132 9.86 -12.31 -7.48
CA LEU A 132 9.16 -13.14 -6.49
C LEU A 132 9.47 -12.72 -5.04
N PHE A 133 10.72 -12.37 -4.71
CA PHE A 133 11.07 -11.86 -3.38
C PHE A 133 10.40 -10.51 -3.08
N HIS A 134 10.32 -9.63 -4.09
CA HIS A 134 9.58 -8.38 -3.96
C HIS A 134 8.09 -8.60 -3.75
N GLN A 135 7.49 -9.53 -4.49
CA GLN A 135 6.10 -9.90 -4.31
C GLN A 135 5.83 -10.52 -2.93
N ASP A 136 6.74 -11.35 -2.42
CA ASP A 136 6.62 -11.93 -1.08
C ASP A 136 6.66 -10.85 0.01
N LEU A 137 7.60 -9.91 -0.06
CA LEU A 137 7.69 -8.76 0.84
C LEU A 137 6.38 -7.96 0.89
N VAL A 138 5.86 -7.60 -0.28
CA VAL A 138 4.64 -6.78 -0.39
C VAL A 138 3.41 -7.56 0.08
N ARG A 139 3.31 -8.85 -0.25
CA ARG A 139 2.23 -9.72 0.22
C ARG A 139 2.28 -9.89 1.75
N GLY A 140 3.47 -10.10 2.32
CA GLY A 140 3.68 -10.20 3.77
C GLY A 140 3.28 -8.93 4.50
N PHE A 141 3.67 -7.78 3.96
CA PHE A 141 3.22 -6.47 4.43
C PHE A 141 1.70 -6.34 4.41
N PHE A 142 1.02 -6.62 3.29
CA PHE A 142 -0.43 -6.48 3.20
C PHE A 142 -1.18 -7.38 4.20
N LYS A 143 -0.71 -8.63 4.40
CA LYS A 143 -1.30 -9.54 5.40
C LYS A 143 -1.27 -8.93 6.81
N ASN A 144 -0.11 -8.44 7.22
CA ASN A 144 0.08 -7.85 8.56
C ASN A 144 -0.64 -6.51 8.69
N ALA A 145 -0.54 -5.64 7.68
CA ALA A 145 -1.16 -4.32 7.70
C ALA A 145 -2.68 -4.42 7.83
N ARG A 146 -3.31 -5.35 7.11
CA ARG A 146 -4.75 -5.59 7.18
C ARG A 146 -5.23 -5.89 8.60
N GLU A 147 -4.49 -6.71 9.35
CA GLU A 147 -4.83 -7.05 10.74
C GLU A 147 -4.75 -5.85 11.70
N MET A 148 -4.07 -4.79 11.28
CA MET A 148 -3.80 -3.58 12.06
C MET A 148 -4.69 -2.40 11.64
N LEU A 149 -5.63 -2.57 10.70
CA LEU A 149 -6.52 -1.50 10.27
C LEU A 149 -7.67 -1.25 11.25
N ASN A 150 -8.05 0.02 11.39
CA ASN A 150 -9.38 0.40 11.86
C ASN A 150 -10.45 0.04 10.81
N GLY A 151 -11.73 0.03 11.19
CA GLY A 151 -12.83 -0.36 10.29
C GLY A 151 -12.97 0.49 9.01
N THR A 152 -12.44 1.71 8.99
CA THR A 152 -12.35 2.60 7.81
C THR A 152 -10.90 2.88 7.40
N GLY A 153 -9.97 2.10 7.92
CA GLY A 153 -8.54 2.25 7.70
C GLY A 153 -8.15 1.92 6.26
N GLN A 154 -7.04 2.53 5.82
CA GLN A 154 -6.50 2.34 4.47
C GLN A 154 -5.02 1.98 4.54
N ILE A 155 -4.59 1.13 3.61
CA ILE A 155 -3.18 0.81 3.37
C ILE A 155 -2.74 1.55 2.12
N HIS A 156 -1.67 2.32 2.24
CA HIS A 156 -1.13 3.14 1.17
C HIS A 156 0.24 2.60 0.76
N VAL A 157 0.38 2.22 -0.50
CA VAL A 157 1.67 1.77 -1.07
C VAL A 157 2.04 2.67 -2.23
N THR A 158 3.17 3.35 -2.11
CA THR A 158 3.73 4.11 -3.25
C THR A 158 4.68 3.22 -4.03
N HIS A 159 4.46 3.08 -5.34
CA HIS A 159 5.28 2.22 -6.16
C HIS A 159 5.37 2.72 -7.61
N LYS A 160 6.42 2.27 -8.30
CA LYS A 160 6.63 2.55 -9.72
C LYS A 160 5.60 1.81 -10.57
N THR A 161 5.12 2.47 -11.62
CA THR A 161 4.02 2.00 -12.49
C THR A 161 4.51 1.38 -13.80
N THR A 162 5.81 1.42 -14.06
CA THR A 162 6.44 0.98 -15.32
C THR A 162 7.32 -0.24 -15.13
N PHE A 163 7.62 -0.92 -16.24
CA PHE A 163 8.52 -2.07 -16.26
C PHE A 163 9.93 -1.69 -15.74
N PRO A 164 10.60 -2.57 -14.97
CA PRO A 164 10.16 -3.89 -14.52
C PRO A 164 9.27 -3.90 -13.27
N PHE A 165 9.06 -2.76 -12.63
CA PHE A 165 8.40 -2.66 -11.33
C PHE A 165 6.91 -3.01 -11.37
N ASN A 166 6.22 -2.75 -12.49
CA ASN A 166 4.83 -3.16 -12.66
C ASN A 166 4.63 -4.69 -12.72
N GLU A 167 5.71 -5.49 -12.85
CA GLU A 167 5.66 -6.95 -12.75
C GLU A 167 5.50 -7.44 -11.30
N TRP A 168 5.58 -6.55 -10.33
CA TRP A 168 5.27 -6.88 -8.94
C TRP A 168 3.77 -7.08 -8.72
N LYS A 169 2.92 -6.62 -9.65
CA LYS A 169 1.46 -6.80 -9.64
C LYS A 169 0.82 -6.50 -8.27
N ILE A 170 1.20 -5.36 -7.67
CA ILE A 170 0.85 -5.03 -6.28
C ILE A 170 -0.66 -5.01 -5.99
N VAL A 171 -1.49 -4.68 -6.99
CA VAL A 171 -2.95 -4.74 -6.86
C VAL A 171 -3.41 -6.18 -6.67
N ASN A 172 -2.93 -7.10 -7.51
CA ASN A 172 -3.22 -8.53 -7.38
C ASN A 172 -2.76 -9.09 -6.02
N LEU A 173 -1.58 -8.66 -5.53
CA LEU A 173 -1.08 -9.09 -4.21
C LEU A 173 -1.99 -8.63 -3.06
N ALA A 174 -2.58 -7.43 -3.15
CA ALA A 174 -3.54 -6.93 -2.18
C ALA A 174 -4.85 -7.73 -2.24
N GLU A 175 -5.37 -8.00 -3.45
CA GLU A 175 -6.58 -8.80 -3.68
C GLU A 175 -6.45 -10.24 -3.14
N GLU A 176 -5.28 -10.87 -3.32
CA GLU A 176 -4.97 -12.20 -2.77
C GLU A 176 -5.19 -12.29 -1.26
N VAL A 177 -4.94 -11.17 -0.57
CA VAL A 177 -5.11 -11.04 0.88
C VAL A 177 -6.38 -10.29 1.25
N GLY A 178 -7.35 -10.22 0.34
CA GLY A 178 -8.70 -9.72 0.62
C GLY A 178 -8.79 -8.22 0.86
N LEU A 179 -7.90 -7.43 0.27
CA LEU A 179 -7.99 -5.98 0.20
C LEU A 179 -8.45 -5.57 -1.21
N ASP A 180 -9.28 -4.54 -1.30
CA ASP A 180 -9.71 -3.96 -2.57
C ASP A 180 -8.95 -2.64 -2.82
N LEU A 181 -8.52 -2.40 -4.07
CA LEU A 181 -8.02 -1.10 -4.51
C LEU A 181 -9.19 -0.12 -4.56
N ILE A 182 -9.13 0.94 -3.74
CA ILE A 182 -10.16 1.97 -3.69
C ILE A 182 -9.78 3.22 -4.50
N HIS A 183 -8.48 3.50 -4.62
CA HIS A 183 -7.97 4.66 -5.34
C HIS A 183 -6.51 4.47 -5.74
N GLU A 184 -6.14 5.03 -6.88
CA GLU A 184 -4.76 5.18 -7.34
C GLU A 184 -4.56 6.65 -7.70
N GLU A 185 -3.54 7.29 -7.13
CA GLU A 185 -3.16 8.67 -7.47
C GLU A 185 -1.69 8.70 -7.93
N GLU A 186 -1.39 9.49 -8.96
CA GLU A 186 0.00 9.72 -9.38
C GLU A 186 0.81 10.34 -8.23
N PHE A 187 1.98 9.75 -7.95
CA PHE A 187 2.89 10.23 -6.92
C PHE A 187 3.80 11.33 -7.47
N SER A 188 3.77 12.49 -6.83
CA SER A 188 4.71 13.58 -7.04
C SER A 188 5.53 13.81 -5.78
N ILE A 189 6.86 13.81 -5.89
CA ILE A 189 7.74 14.15 -4.76
C ILE A 189 7.53 15.60 -4.28
N TRP A 190 7.07 16.48 -5.16
CA TRP A 190 6.80 17.89 -4.86
C TRP A 190 5.60 18.09 -3.93
N ASP A 191 4.72 17.10 -3.84
CA ASP A 191 3.58 17.11 -2.91
C ASP A 191 4.03 16.92 -1.46
N TYR A 192 5.29 16.50 -1.24
CA TYR A 192 5.85 16.18 0.08
C TYR A 192 7.15 16.99 0.34
N PRO A 193 7.04 18.29 0.67
CA PRO A 193 8.22 19.13 0.91
C PRO A 193 9.14 18.58 1.99
N GLY A 194 10.42 18.43 1.66
CA GLY A 194 11.45 17.91 2.57
C GLY A 194 11.54 16.38 2.63
N TYR A 195 10.68 15.64 1.92
CA TYR A 195 10.86 14.21 1.70
C TYR A 195 12.02 13.98 0.70
N TYR A 196 12.93 13.08 1.06
CA TYR A 196 13.98 12.58 0.17
C TYR A 196 13.86 11.06 0.07
N ASN A 197 13.59 10.55 -1.14
CA ASN A 197 13.58 9.11 -1.34
C ASN A 197 15.02 8.56 -1.26
N ARG A 198 15.22 7.52 -0.46
CA ARG A 198 16.53 6.93 -0.19
C ARG A 198 16.59 5.47 -0.60
N LYS A 199 17.75 5.02 -1.04
CA LYS A 199 17.97 3.59 -1.32
C LYS A 199 18.03 2.80 0.00
N GLY A 200 17.42 1.61 0.03
CA GLY A 200 17.50 0.70 1.18
C GLY A 200 18.78 -0.15 1.22
N VAL A 201 19.50 -0.23 0.10
CA VAL A 201 20.69 -1.07 -0.09
C VAL A 201 21.75 -0.33 -0.91
N GLY A 202 23.02 -0.60 -0.62
CA GLY A 202 24.17 0.01 -1.30
C GLY A 202 24.45 1.43 -0.79
N MET A 203 24.62 2.39 -1.69
CA MET A 203 24.78 3.80 -1.35
C MET A 203 23.44 4.38 -0.88
N CYS A 204 23.11 4.14 0.39
CA CYS A 204 21.79 4.38 0.98
C CYS A 204 21.43 5.88 1.02
N ASP A 205 22.40 6.77 1.23
CA ASP A 205 22.19 8.22 1.12
C ASP A 205 21.94 8.69 -0.33
N GLY A 206 22.09 7.83 -1.34
CA GLY A 206 21.67 8.13 -2.70
C GLY A 206 20.15 8.05 -2.88
N SER A 207 19.62 8.79 -3.85
CA SER A 207 18.24 8.67 -4.31
C SER A 207 18.13 7.76 -5.53
N PHE A 208 16.90 7.37 -5.85
CA PHE A 208 16.54 6.70 -7.10
C PHE A 208 15.48 7.52 -7.85
N PRO A 209 15.32 7.37 -9.17
CA PRO A 209 14.27 8.07 -9.90
C PRO A 209 12.90 7.69 -9.34
N VAL A 210 12.03 8.64 -9.01
CA VAL A 210 10.65 8.38 -8.55
C VAL A 210 9.59 8.78 -9.57
N TRP A 211 10.01 9.21 -10.76
CA TRP A 211 9.12 9.45 -11.90
C TRP A 211 8.30 8.21 -12.23
N LEU A 212 7.07 8.41 -12.71
CA LEU A 212 6.15 7.34 -13.08
C LEU A 212 5.91 6.37 -11.92
N SER A 213 5.42 6.94 -10.82
CA SER A 213 5.01 6.21 -9.63
C SER A 213 3.61 6.63 -9.25
N SER A 214 2.87 5.75 -8.60
CA SER A 214 1.55 6.03 -8.04
C SER A 214 1.51 5.63 -6.58
N THR A 215 0.63 6.28 -5.81
CA THR A 215 0.20 5.82 -4.49
C THR A 215 -1.11 5.05 -4.66
N TYR A 216 -1.06 3.77 -4.32
CA TYR A 216 -2.20 2.86 -4.33
C TYR A 216 -2.80 2.80 -2.94
N MET A 217 -4.11 2.99 -2.84
CA MET A 217 -4.85 2.99 -1.58
C MET A 217 -5.79 1.80 -1.57
N PHE A 218 -5.63 0.96 -0.55
CA PHE A 218 -6.38 -0.27 -0.37
C PHE A 218 -7.19 -0.21 0.93
N ALA A 219 -8.35 -0.85 0.94
CA ALA A 219 -9.17 -0.99 2.13
C ALA A 219 -9.78 -2.40 2.22
N GLU A 220 -10.25 -2.77 3.41
CA GLU A 220 -11.10 -3.95 3.52
C GLU A 220 -12.44 -3.71 2.80
N PRO A 221 -12.97 -4.71 2.07
CA PRO A 221 -14.26 -4.59 1.42
C PRO A 221 -15.36 -4.31 2.45
N LEU A 222 -16.22 -3.33 2.19
CA LEU A 222 -17.36 -2.98 3.05
C LEU A 222 -18.35 -4.15 3.23
N TYR A 223 -18.37 -5.09 2.30
CA TYR A 223 -19.12 -6.35 2.40
C TYR A 223 -18.14 -7.52 2.37
N ARG A 224 -18.18 -8.39 3.39
CA ARG A 224 -17.56 -9.71 3.31
C ARG A 224 -18.20 -10.42 2.11
N LYS A 225 -17.46 -10.57 1.00
CA LYS A 225 -17.71 -11.65 0.05
C LYS A 225 -17.58 -12.93 0.87
N THR A 226 -18.68 -13.50 1.34
CA THR A 226 -18.71 -14.88 1.80
C THR A 226 -18.19 -15.68 0.63
N ARG A 227 -16.94 -16.19 0.71
CA ARG A 227 -16.48 -17.21 -0.20
C ARG A 227 -17.46 -18.37 -0.01
N PHE A 228 -18.36 -18.56 -0.97
CA PHE A 228 -19.13 -19.77 -1.06
C PHE A 228 -18.08 -20.87 -1.27
N HIS A 229 -17.70 -21.55 -0.20
CA HIS A 229 -16.98 -22.80 -0.31
C HIS A 229 -18.05 -23.84 -0.64
N PRO A 230 -18.11 -24.41 -1.86
CA PRO A 230 -18.97 -25.54 -2.14
C PRO A 230 -18.29 -26.78 -1.52
N GLY A 231 -18.20 -26.78 -0.19
CA GLY A 231 -17.82 -27.93 0.60
C GLY A 231 -19.08 -28.74 0.87
N ALA A 232 -19.31 -29.75 0.05
CA ALA A 232 -20.13 -30.94 0.32
C ALA A 232 -21.46 -30.71 1.07
N LEU A 233 -22.43 -30.09 0.40
CA LEU A 233 -23.84 -30.39 0.67
C LEU A 233 -24.39 -31.12 -0.55
N SER A 234 -24.83 -32.36 -0.33
CA SER A 234 -25.53 -33.16 -1.33
C SER A 234 -26.70 -32.33 -1.89
N ILE A 235 -26.81 -32.25 -3.21
CA ILE A 235 -27.93 -31.63 -3.93
C ILE A 235 -29.30 -32.11 -3.40
N SER A 236 -29.35 -33.30 -2.79
CA SER A 236 -30.56 -33.85 -2.16
C SER A 236 -31.08 -33.09 -0.92
N THR A 237 -30.36 -32.10 -0.40
CA THR A 237 -30.77 -31.31 0.79
C THR A 237 -31.28 -29.90 0.45
N TRP A 238 -31.31 -29.54 -0.83
CA TRP A 238 -31.69 -28.20 -1.26
C TRP A 238 -33.20 -28.12 -1.42
N SER A 239 -33.81 -27.04 -0.92
CA SER A 239 -35.22 -26.77 -1.23
C SER A 239 -35.38 -26.48 -2.73
N ALA A 240 -36.57 -26.78 -3.27
CA ALA A 240 -36.86 -26.56 -4.69
C ALA A 240 -36.57 -25.12 -5.13
N GLU A 241 -36.83 -24.14 -4.26
CA GLU A 241 -36.57 -22.71 -4.50
C GLU A 241 -35.08 -22.40 -4.72
N ILE A 242 -34.18 -23.04 -3.97
CA ILE A 242 -32.73 -22.81 -4.12
C ILE A 242 -32.22 -23.48 -5.40
N VAL A 243 -32.74 -24.66 -5.74
CA VAL A 243 -32.41 -25.34 -7.00
C VAL A 243 -32.83 -24.50 -8.20
N ASP A 244 -34.05 -23.95 -8.17
CA ASP A 244 -34.60 -23.16 -9.27
C ASP A 244 -33.83 -21.83 -9.47
N MET A 245 -33.45 -21.19 -8.36
CA MET A 245 -32.60 -20.01 -8.38
C MET A 245 -31.20 -20.29 -8.94
N ALA A 246 -30.60 -21.44 -8.59
CA ALA A 246 -29.30 -21.85 -9.11
C ALA A 246 -29.36 -22.19 -10.61
N CYS A 247 -30.40 -22.88 -11.06
CA CYS A 247 -30.65 -23.17 -12.48
C CYS A 247 -30.80 -21.88 -13.28
N THR A 248 -31.64 -20.95 -12.81
CA THR A 248 -31.84 -19.65 -13.44
C THR A 248 -30.53 -18.85 -13.56
N TYR A 249 -29.69 -18.91 -12.52
CA TYR A 249 -28.40 -18.24 -12.53
C TYR A 249 -27.43 -18.86 -13.55
N LEU A 250 -27.35 -20.19 -13.64
CA LEU A 250 -26.50 -20.89 -14.60
C LEU A 250 -26.95 -20.62 -16.05
N GLU A 251 -28.25 -20.64 -16.32
CA GLU A 251 -28.82 -20.27 -17.62
C GLU A 251 -28.46 -18.82 -18.00
N SER A 252 -28.45 -17.91 -17.03
CA SER A 252 -28.03 -16.51 -17.25
C SER A 252 -26.55 -16.39 -17.65
N LEU A 253 -25.69 -17.29 -17.16
CA LEU A 253 -24.27 -17.33 -17.50
C LEU A 253 -24.03 -17.92 -18.90
N GLU A 254 -24.80 -18.94 -19.30
CA GLU A 254 -24.77 -19.51 -20.64
C GLU A 254 -25.29 -18.52 -21.70
N MET A 255 -26.35 -17.80 -21.38
CA MET A 255 -26.87 -16.69 -22.22
C MET A 255 -25.84 -15.57 -22.42
N LYS A 256 -25.01 -15.27 -21.40
CA LYS A 256 -23.90 -14.30 -21.51
C LYS A 256 -22.75 -14.83 -22.38
N LYS A 257 -22.46 -16.14 -22.36
CA LYS A 257 -21.47 -16.75 -23.26
C LYS A 257 -21.92 -16.73 -24.73
N SER A 258 -23.19 -17.04 -24.99
CA SER A 258 -23.78 -17.01 -26.35
C SER A 258 -23.75 -15.61 -26.98
N LYS A 259 -23.98 -14.55 -26.19
CA LYS A 259 -23.88 -13.15 -26.66
C LYS A 259 -22.45 -12.68 -26.95
N ARG A 260 -21.43 -13.26 -26.32
CA ARG A 260 -20.01 -12.97 -26.62
C ARG A 260 -19.52 -13.67 -27.89
N GLY A 261 -20.07 -14.84 -28.24
CA GLY A 261 -19.69 -15.59 -29.44
C GLY A 261 -20.18 -15.02 -30.77
N ARG A 262 -21.24 -14.20 -30.78
CA ARG A 262 -21.81 -13.62 -32.04
C ARG A 262 -21.20 -12.29 -32.49
N LYS A 263 -20.22 -11.73 -31.77
CA LYS A 263 -19.61 -10.43 -32.11
C LYS A 263 -18.24 -10.54 -32.82
N ALA A 264 -17.81 -11.74 -33.21
CA ALA A 264 -16.49 -11.99 -33.82
C ALA A 264 -16.50 -12.29 -35.33
N GLU A 265 -17.65 -12.31 -36.01
CA GLU A 265 -17.72 -12.55 -37.46
C GLU A 265 -18.47 -11.43 -38.18
N ARG A 266 -17.72 -10.38 -38.54
CA ARG A 266 -17.91 -9.52 -39.72
C ARG A 266 -16.89 -8.39 -39.64
N VAL A 267 -15.71 -8.58 -40.22
CA VAL A 267 -15.06 -7.72 -41.23
C VAL A 267 -13.79 -8.47 -41.69
N CYS A 268 -13.88 -9.10 -42.86
CA CYS A 268 -12.77 -9.34 -43.79
C CYS A 268 -13.16 -8.45 -44.98
N SER A 269 -12.34 -7.63 -45.65
CA SER A 269 -10.95 -7.73 -46.05
C SER A 269 -10.62 -6.45 -46.84
N THR A 270 -9.45 -5.82 -46.64
CA THR A 270 -8.62 -5.21 -47.70
C THR A 270 -7.30 -4.70 -47.10
N VAL A 271 -6.17 -5.40 -47.35
CA VAL A 271 -5.01 -4.98 -48.17
C VAL A 271 -3.89 -4.23 -47.40
N LEU A 272 -2.73 -4.91 -47.24
CA LEU A 272 -1.29 -4.51 -47.28
C LEU A 272 -0.85 -3.22 -46.51
N ASP A 273 0.26 -3.08 -45.79
CA ASP A 273 1.64 -3.63 -45.78
C ASP A 273 2.35 -3.12 -44.47
N PRO A 274 3.63 -3.42 -44.13
CA PRO A 274 3.99 -3.80 -42.76
C PRO A 274 5.22 -3.04 -42.25
N TYR A 275 5.12 -1.79 -41.82
CA TYR A 275 6.20 -1.12 -41.10
C TYR A 275 5.61 0.04 -40.31
N TYR A 276 5.40 -0.16 -39.00
CA TYR A 276 5.53 0.81 -37.89
C TYR A 276 5.32 0.07 -36.57
#